data_AF-A0A9P7EQX0-F1
#
_entry.id   AF-A0A9P7EQX0-F1
#
_cell.length_a   1.000
_cell.length_b   1.000
_cell.length_c   1.000
_cell.angle_alpha   90.00
_cell.angle_beta   90.00
_cell.angle_gamma   90.00
#
_symmetry.space_group_name_H-M   'P 1'
#
loop_
_entity.id
_entity.type
_entity.pdbx_description
1 polymer ?
#
loop_
_entity_poly.entity_id
_entity_poly.type
_entity_poly.pdbx_seq_one_letter_code
_entity_poly.pdbx_strand_id
1 'polypeptide(L)'
;MDVQYMVQSPSPDENLLARIDRSLLIFHENKDVIISLKAWMGTKKPINNWFIPKLELMQSITASSRKVGALIQWSADTTEHAHISEIKDPAQHTNNNDYDPQICHHLDH
;
A
#
# COMPACT_ATOMS: atom_id res chain seq x y z
N MET A 1 18.28 -11.70 0.26
CA MET A 1 19.31 -10.81 -0.35
C MET A 1 18.93 -9.35 -0.01
N ASP A 2 18.70 -9.02 1.26
CA ASP A 2 17.77 -7.91 1.57
C ASP A 2 18.38 -6.75 2.37
N VAL A 3 19.42 -7.01 3.18
CA VAL A 3 20.04 -5.95 3.99
C VAL A 3 20.90 -4.98 3.18
N GLN A 4 21.54 -5.45 2.10
CA GLN A 4 22.42 -4.60 1.28
C GLN A 4 21.63 -3.57 0.45
N TYR A 5 20.40 -3.90 0.04
CA TYR A 5 19.54 -3.00 -0.72
C TYR A 5 18.92 -1.91 0.18
N MET A 6 18.58 -2.24 1.43
CA MET A 6 18.08 -1.27 2.42
C MET A 6 19.12 -0.21 2.80
N VAL A 7 20.41 -0.58 2.88
CA VAL A 7 21.52 0.36 3.18
C VAL A 7 21.74 1.39 2.06
N GLN A 8 21.36 1.07 0.82
CA GLN A 8 21.51 1.96 -0.34
C GLN A 8 20.27 2.84 -0.58
N SER A 9 19.19 2.66 0.17
CA SER A 9 18.00 3.51 0.04
C SER A 9 18.31 4.89 0.60
N PRO A 10 18.26 5.96 -0.22
CA PRO A 10 18.47 7.31 0.29
C PRO A 10 17.44 7.59 1.37
N SER A 11 17.90 7.99 2.55
CA SER A 11 17.00 8.50 3.58
C SER A 11 16.16 9.62 2.95
N PRO A 12 14.82 9.60 3.10
CA PRO A 12 13.97 10.61 2.48
C PRO A 12 14.39 12.00 2.95
N ASP A 13 14.59 12.92 2.01
CA ASP A 13 14.79 14.33 2.32
C ASP A 13 13.54 14.86 3.05
N GLU A 14 13.72 15.60 4.15
CA GLU A 14 12.61 16.16 4.91
C GLU A 14 11.77 17.11 4.05
N ASN A 15 12.38 17.77 3.06
CA ASN A 15 11.64 18.59 2.08
C ASN A 15 10.66 17.72 1.27
N LEU A 16 11.10 16.54 0.82
CA LEU A 16 10.25 15.59 0.12
C LEU A 16 9.10 15.11 1.01
N LEU A 17 9.38 14.76 2.26
CA LEU A 17 8.34 14.34 3.22
C LEU A 17 7.31 15.45 3.47
N ALA A 18 7.76 16.69 3.65
CA ALA A 18 6.87 17.84 3.83
C ALA A 18 5.99 18.11 2.59
N ARG A 19 6.52 17.90 1.37
CA ARG A 19 5.75 18.02 0.13
C ARG A 19 4.68 16.93 0.00
N ILE A 20 4.99 15.71 0.43
CA ILE A 20 4.03 14.60 0.46
C ILE A 20 2.92 14.91 1.47
N ASP A 21 3.28 15.31 2.70
CA ASP A 21 2.31 15.71 3.73
C ASP A 21 1.37 16.80 3.22
N ARG A 22 1.92 17.84 2.59
CA ARG A 22 1.13 18.94 2.04
C ARG A 22 0.19 18.47 0.93
N SER A 23 0.68 17.62 0.03
CA SER A 23 -0.15 17.09 -1.07
C SER A 23 -1.30 16.23 -0.54
N LEU A 24 -1.02 15.38 0.45
CA LEU A 24 -2.03 14.55 1.09
C LEU A 24 -3.06 15.40 1.84
N LEU A 25 -2.62 16.44 2.57
CA LEU A 25 -3.51 17.37 3.25
C LEU A 25 -4.47 18.06 2.26
N ILE A 26 -3.92 18.66 1.19
CA ILE A 26 -4.71 19.32 0.14
C ILE A 26 -5.73 18.33 -0.46
N PHE A 27 -5.30 17.11 -0.74
CA PHE A 27 -6.20 16.08 -1.26
C PHE A 27 -7.35 15.78 -0.29
N HIS A 28 -7.06 15.62 1.00
CA HIS A 28 -8.07 15.35 2.01
C HIS A 28 -9.03 16.51 2.26
N GLU A 29 -8.56 17.76 2.17
CA GLU A 29 -9.41 18.95 2.24
C GLU A 29 -10.36 19.07 1.04
N ASN A 30 -9.99 18.50 -0.11
CA ASN A 30 -10.76 18.60 -1.35
C ASN A 30 -11.57 17.32 -1.68
N LYS A 31 -11.55 16.29 -0.83
CA LYS A 31 -12.24 15.02 -1.10
C LYS A 31 -13.76 15.20 -1.23
N ASP A 32 -14.36 16.11 -0.46
CA ASP A 32 -15.80 16.37 -0.50
C ASP A 32 -16.22 17.01 -1.84
N VAL A 33 -15.32 17.77 -2.46
CA VAL A 33 -15.52 18.32 -3.81
C VAL A 33 -15.58 17.18 -4.83
N ILE A 34 -14.70 16.16 -4.71
CA ILE A 34 -14.70 14.99 -5.60
C ILE A 34 -16.00 14.19 -5.47
N ILE A 35 -16.51 14.02 -4.24
CA ILE A 35 -17.78 13.33 -3.96
C ILE A 35 -18.96 14.14 -4.52
N SER A 36 -19.02 15.44 -4.25
CA SER A 36 -20.11 16.32 -4.71
C SER A 36 -20.18 16.44 -6.24
N LEU A 37 -19.03 16.42 -6.92
CA LEU A 37 -18.94 16.37 -8.38
C LEU A 37 -19.28 15.00 -8.96
N LYS A 38 -19.58 13.99 -8.12
CA LYS A 38 -19.82 12.59 -8.52
C LYS A 38 -18.68 12.02 -9.37
N ALA A 39 -17.46 12.55 -9.20
CA ALA A 39 -16.28 12.11 -9.93
C ALA A 39 -15.80 10.73 -9.42
N TRP A 40 -16.17 10.35 -8.20
CA TRP A 40 -15.92 9.02 -7.67
C TRP A 40 -17.00 8.02 -8.11
N MET A 41 -16.70 7.28 -9.19
CA MET A 41 -17.61 6.35 -9.84
C MET A 41 -17.26 4.89 -9.52
N GLY A 42 -18.26 4.12 -9.11
CA GLY A 42 -18.21 2.66 -9.16
C GLY A 42 -18.66 2.14 -10.53
N THR A 43 -18.73 0.82 -10.69
CA THR A 43 -19.02 0.17 -11.98
C THR A 43 -20.34 0.62 -12.63
N LYS A 44 -21.32 1.09 -11.84
CA LYS A 44 -22.65 1.49 -12.34
C LYS A 44 -23.18 2.81 -11.77
N LYS A 45 -22.64 3.29 -10.64
CA LYS A 45 -23.18 4.44 -9.90
C LYS A 45 -22.05 5.22 -9.22
N PRO A 46 -22.22 6.54 -9.01
CA PRO A 46 -21.36 7.30 -8.13
C PRO A 46 -21.35 6.69 -6.73
N ILE A 47 -20.18 6.63 -6.10
CA ILE A 47 -20.04 6.19 -4.73
C ILE A 47 -20.03 7.44 -3.86
N ASN A 48 -20.91 7.48 -2.85
CA ASN A 48 -21.14 8.68 -2.03
C ASN A 48 -20.41 8.65 -0.69
N ASN A 49 -19.58 7.63 -0.44
CA ASN A 49 -18.74 7.56 0.75
C ASN A 49 -17.28 7.93 0.38
N TRP A 50 -16.32 7.71 1.26
CA TRP A 50 -14.91 7.88 0.93
C TRP A 50 -14.08 6.80 1.61
N PHE A 51 -14.41 5.53 1.34
CA PHE A 51 -13.71 4.39 1.92
C PHE A 51 -12.74 3.80 0.89
N ILE A 52 -11.58 4.43 0.74
CA ILE A 52 -10.48 3.90 -0.06
C ILE A 52 -9.32 3.61 0.90
N PRO A 53 -9.27 2.40 1.49
CA PRO A 53 -8.29 2.07 2.55
C PRO A 53 -6.85 2.36 2.15
N LYS A 54 -6.51 2.15 0.87
CA LYS A 54 -5.17 2.41 0.35
C LYS A 54 -4.79 3.89 0.39
N LEU A 55 -5.73 4.81 0.13
CA LEU A 55 -5.48 6.25 0.21
C LEU A 55 -5.40 6.74 1.66
N GLU A 56 -6.20 6.17 2.56
CA GLU A 56 -6.09 6.45 4.00
C GLU A 56 -4.75 5.97 4.56
N LEU A 57 -4.29 4.79 4.14
CA LEU A 57 -2.99 4.26 4.51
C LEU A 57 -1.83 5.18 4.09
N MET A 58 -1.96 5.89 2.96
CA MET A 58 -0.92 6.82 2.48
C MET A 58 -0.62 7.95 3.47
N GLN A 59 -1.55 8.31 4.36
CA GLN A 59 -1.30 9.28 5.43
C GLN A 59 -0.24 8.83 6.44
N SER A 60 -0.06 7.51 6.60
CA SER A 60 0.91 6.95 7.53
C SER A 60 2.32 6.85 6.96
N ILE A 61 2.50 7.04 5.64
CA ILE A 61 3.77 6.82 4.95
C ILE A 61 4.83 7.78 5.45
N THR A 62 4.55 9.09 5.49
CA THR A 62 5.51 10.11 5.94
C THR A 62 5.87 9.93 7.41
N ALA A 63 4.89 9.68 8.27
CA ALA A 63 5.10 9.39 9.69
C ALA A 63 5.96 8.14 9.91
N SER A 64 5.75 7.09 9.11
CA SER A 64 6.53 5.85 9.19
C SER A 64 7.94 6.02 8.63
N SER A 65 8.08 6.77 7.52
CA SER A 65 9.38 7.10 6.94
C SER A 65 10.25 7.93 7.88
N ARG A 66 9.68 8.86 8.66
CA ARG A 66 10.42 9.59 9.71
C ARG A 66 10.92 8.70 10.84
N LYS A 67 10.19 7.62 11.16
CA LYS A 67 10.54 6.69 12.25
C LYS A 67 11.54 5.62 11.83
N VAL A 68 11.42 5.11 10.61
CA VAL A 68 12.18 3.96 10.10
C VAL A 68 13.29 4.37 9.14
N GLY A 69 13.25 5.59 8.61
CA GLY A 69 14.32 6.18 7.79
C GLY A 69 14.38 5.69 6.34
N ALA A 70 13.51 4.76 5.92
CA ALA A 70 13.50 4.21 4.57
C ALA A 70 12.10 4.27 3.92
N LEU A 71 12.02 4.81 2.70
CA LEU A 71 10.81 4.78 1.86
C LEU A 71 10.64 3.44 1.12
N ILE A 72 11.69 2.63 1.06
CA ILE A 72 11.72 1.37 0.29
C ILE A 72 10.68 0.35 0.74
N GLN A 73 10.31 0.40 2.03
CA GLN A 73 9.27 -0.43 2.63
C GLN A 73 7.86 -0.10 2.11
N TRP A 74 7.72 1.04 1.42
CA TRP A 74 6.50 1.48 0.73
C TRP A 74 6.59 1.33 -0.80
N SER A 75 7.68 0.77 -1.32
CA SER A 75 7.71 0.34 -2.72
C SER A 75 6.75 -0.83 -2.87
N ALA A 76 5.84 -0.74 -3.85
CA ALA A 76 4.90 -1.83 -4.11
C ALA A 76 5.64 -3.11 -4.49
N ASP A 77 6.84 -3.00 -5.08
CA ASP A 77 7.60 -4.09 -5.67
C ASP A 77 7.93 -5.20 -4.66
N THR A 78 8.50 -4.87 -3.49
CA THR A 78 8.87 -5.89 -2.50
C THR A 78 7.64 -6.55 -1.85
N THR A 79 6.63 -5.76 -1.50
CA THR A 79 5.39 -6.31 -0.89
C THR A 79 4.55 -7.08 -1.90
N GLU A 80 4.52 -6.64 -3.16
CA GLU A 80 3.85 -7.33 -4.25
C GLU A 80 4.56 -8.62 -4.62
N HIS A 81 5.89 -8.60 -4.69
CA HIS A 81 6.69 -9.80 -4.94
C HIS A 81 6.47 -10.84 -3.83
N ALA A 82 6.53 -10.42 -2.57
CA ALA A 82 6.21 -11.29 -1.44
C ALA A 82 4.75 -11.78 -1.48
N HIS A 83 3.79 -10.92 -1.84
CA HIS A 83 2.40 -11.37 -1.98
C HIS A 83 2.21 -12.35 -3.16
N ILE A 84 3.01 -12.24 -4.21
CA ILE A 84 3.01 -13.20 -5.31
C ILE A 84 3.62 -14.53 -4.84
N SER A 85 4.85 -14.52 -4.34
CA SER A 85 5.58 -15.73 -3.96
C SER A 85 4.95 -16.45 -2.77
N GLU A 86 4.52 -15.71 -1.75
CA GLU A 86 4.08 -16.30 -0.49
C GLU A 86 2.58 -16.62 -0.47
N ILE A 87 1.76 -15.94 -1.30
CA ILE A 87 0.29 -16.06 -1.25
C ILE A 87 -0.31 -16.49 -2.58
N LYS A 88 -0.05 -15.78 -3.69
CA LYS A 88 -0.71 -16.07 -4.97
C LYS A 88 -0.23 -17.37 -5.59
N ASP A 89 1.08 -17.60 -5.63
CA ASP A 89 1.65 -18.80 -6.23
C ASP A 89 1.22 -20.05 -5.44
N PRO A 90 1.31 -20.10 -4.09
CA PRO A 90 0.80 -21.24 -3.32
C PRO A 90 -0.70 -21.42 -3.50
N ALA A 91 -1.49 -20.34 -3.49
CA ALA A 91 -2.93 -20.40 -3.69
C ALA A 91 -3.33 -21.03 -5.04
N GLN A 92 -2.57 -20.79 -6.11
CA GLN A 92 -2.82 -21.40 -7.42
C GLN A 92 -2.61 -22.92 -7.46
N HIS A 93 -1.78 -23.44 -6.55
CA HIS A 93 -1.50 -24.87 -6.44
C HIS A 93 -2.41 -25.59 -5.41
N THR A 94 -3.33 -24.86 -4.78
CA THR A 94 -4.34 -25.42 -3.88
C THR A 94 -5.50 -26.05 -4.64
N ASN A 95 -6.31 -26.86 -3.93
CA ASN A 95 -7.54 -27.44 -4.46
C ASN A 95 -8.73 -26.47 -4.47
N ASN A 96 -8.49 -25.16 -4.33
CA ASN A 96 -9.49 -24.10 -4.20
C ASN A 96 -10.45 -24.23 -3.00
N ASN A 97 -10.05 -24.95 -1.96
CA ASN A 97 -10.82 -25.09 -0.73
C ASN A 97 -9.89 -24.96 0.47
N ASP A 98 -10.31 -24.24 1.51
CA ASP A 98 -9.54 -24.06 2.75
C ASP A 98 -8.07 -23.63 2.47
N TYR A 99 -7.93 -22.44 1.88
CA TYR A 99 -6.67 -21.92 1.35
C TYR A 99 -5.62 -21.66 2.43
N ASP A 100 -6.02 -21.08 3.57
CA ASP A 100 -5.07 -20.59 4.58
C ASP A 100 -4.19 -21.72 5.15
N PRO A 101 -4.73 -22.90 5.57
CA PRO A 101 -3.91 -24.02 6.03
C PRO A 101 -2.97 -24.59 4.96
N GLN A 102 -3.39 -24.58 3.70
CA GLN A 102 -2.60 -25.13 2.58
C GLN A 102 -1.45 -24.20 2.19
N ILE A 103 -1.70 -22.89 2.20
CA ILE A 103 -0.66 -21.88 2.01
C ILE A 103 0.34 -21.97 3.16
N CYS A 104 -0.11 -22.00 4.42
CA CYS A 104 0.78 -22.16 5.57
C CYS A 104 1.65 -23.42 5.45
N HIS A 105 1.05 -24.56 5.08
CA HIS A 105 1.81 -25.80 4.90
C HIS A 105 2.84 -25.70 3.75
N HIS A 106 2.53 -24.99 2.67
CA HIS A 106 3.47 -24.77 1.58
C HIS A 106 4.67 -23.91 2.01
N LEU A 107 4.45 -22.94 2.88
CA LEU A 107 5.48 -22.06 3.44
C LEU A 107 6.33 -22.71 4.53
N ASP A 108 5.89 -23.84 5.10
CA ASP A 108 6.60 -24.57 6.15
C ASP A 108 7.72 -25.52 5.62
N HIS A 109 7.84 -25.69 4.30
CA HIS A 109 8.89 -26.52 3.65
C HIS A 109 10.09 -25.70 3.16
#